data_AF-A0A3B9P2J9-F1
#
_entry.id   AF-A0A3B9P2J9-F1
#
_cell.length_a   1.000
_cell.length_b   1.000
_cell.length_c   1.000
_cell.angle_alpha   90.00
_cell.angle_beta   90.00
_cell.angle_gamma   90.00
#
_symmetry.space_group_name_H-M   'P 1'
#
loop_
_entity.id
_entity.type
_entity.pdbx_description
1 polymer ?
#
loop_
_entity_poly.entity_id
_entity_poly.type
_entity_poly.pdbx_seq_one_letter_code
_entity_poly.pdbx_strand_id
1 'polypeptide(L)'
;MDLAPVFTGNAQSMAREAAKFQIRDVVVLQDTVVSAESKSISLPNGVIVVRDSSDTQTWPSSGYVSVKGFYQGIEIDDFFGDTLIRVGGAFLLESTNSEDLD
;
A
#
# COMPACT_ATOMS: atom_id res chain seq x y z
N MET A 1 -0.19 11.67 10.89
CA MET A 1 1.18 11.32 10.41
C MET A 1 1.72 12.48 9.57
N ASP A 2 2.49 13.40 10.19
CA ASP A 2 2.90 14.69 9.59
C ASP A 2 4.26 14.70 8.87
N LEU A 3 4.87 13.53 8.68
CA LEU A 3 6.10 13.42 7.90
C LEU A 3 5.81 13.54 6.40
N ALA A 4 6.69 14.27 5.70
CA ALA A 4 6.67 14.35 4.25
C ALA A 4 6.99 12.97 3.65
N PRO A 5 6.23 12.52 2.65
CA PRO A 5 6.51 11.24 2.01
C PRO A 5 7.80 11.33 1.19
N VAL A 6 8.63 10.29 1.25
CA VAL A 6 9.79 10.14 0.36
C VAL A 6 9.38 9.64 -1.02
N PHE A 7 8.17 9.08 -1.12
CA PHE A 7 7.60 8.54 -2.34
C PHE A 7 6.09 8.79 -2.40
N THR A 8 5.62 9.22 -3.56
CA THR A 8 4.20 9.27 -3.93
C THR A 8 4.05 8.69 -5.32
N GLY A 9 3.25 7.64 -5.48
CA GLY A 9 3.03 7.02 -6.78
C GLY A 9 2.25 5.71 -6.70
N ASN A 10 2.25 4.95 -7.79
CA ASN A 10 1.59 3.65 -7.85
C ASN A 10 2.51 2.50 -7.42
N ALA A 11 1.95 1.30 -7.30
CA ALA A 11 2.68 0.13 -6.81
C ALA A 11 3.78 -0.32 -7.78
N GLN A 12 3.59 -0.12 -9.09
CA GLN A 12 4.61 -0.43 -10.10
C GLN A 12 5.86 0.44 -9.95
N SER A 13 5.69 1.76 -9.78
CA SER A 13 6.80 2.68 -9.57
C SER A 13 7.47 2.41 -8.23
N MET A 14 6.70 2.13 -7.18
CA MET A 14 7.24 1.75 -5.88
C MET A 14 8.13 0.51 -6.00
N ALA A 15 7.68 -0.53 -6.69
CA ALA A 15 8.45 -1.76 -6.84
C ALA A 15 9.80 -1.57 -7.55
N ARG A 16 9.88 -0.64 -8.50
CA ARG A 16 11.13 -0.29 -9.19
C ARG A 16 12.11 0.47 -8.30
N GLU A 17 11.61 1.15 -7.28
CA GLU A 17 12.39 2.05 -6.43
C GLU A 17 12.56 1.54 -5.00
N ALA A 18 11.92 0.42 -4.64
CA ALA A 18 11.85 -0.11 -3.27
C ALA A 18 13.23 -0.32 -2.63
N ALA A 19 14.24 -0.68 -3.42
CA ALA A 19 15.62 -0.82 -2.95
C ALA A 19 16.28 0.49 -2.49
N LYS A 20 15.72 1.66 -2.83
CA LYS A 20 16.20 2.98 -2.42
C LYS A 20 15.61 3.43 -1.08
N PHE A 21 14.51 2.82 -0.63
CA PHE A 21 13.80 3.23 0.58
C PHE A 21 14.45 2.63 1.83
N GLN A 22 14.38 3.39 2.92
CA GLN A 22 14.76 2.95 4.24
C GLN A 22 13.53 2.52 5.04
N ILE A 23 13.66 1.50 5.89
CA ILE A 23 12.57 1.09 6.78
C ILE A 23 12.11 2.31 7.59
N ARG A 24 10.79 2.48 7.71
CA ARG A 24 10.08 3.63 8.30
C ARG A 24 10.00 4.88 7.42
N ASP A 25 10.50 4.85 6.19
CA ASP A 25 10.19 5.88 5.21
C ASP A 25 8.68 5.98 5.00
N VAL A 26 8.19 7.21 4.94
CA VAL A 26 6.78 7.46 4.67
C VAL A 26 6.54 7.42 3.17
N VAL A 27 5.58 6.61 2.75
CA VAL A 27 5.20 6.44 1.35
C VAL A 27 3.71 6.67 1.17
N VAL A 28 3.34 7.24 0.03
CA VAL A 28 1.95 7.38 -0.42
C VAL A 28 1.78 6.52 -1.66
N LEU A 29 0.81 5.61 -1.60
CA LEU A 29 0.49 4.67 -2.67
C LEU A 29 -0.88 4.97 -3.22
N GLN A 30 -0.97 5.07 -4.54
CA GLN A 30 -2.21 5.35 -5.25
C GLN A 30 -2.39 4.33 -6.37
N ASP A 31 -3.28 3.35 -6.18
CA ASP A 31 -3.42 2.23 -7.10
C ASP A 31 -4.78 1.52 -6.94
N THR A 32 -5.05 0.57 -7.82
CA THR A 32 -6.24 -0.28 -7.77
C THR A 32 -6.00 -1.47 -6.84
N VAL A 33 -6.94 -1.72 -5.92
CA VAL A 33 -6.93 -2.89 -5.04
C VAL A 33 -7.06 -4.17 -5.86
N VAL A 34 -6.10 -5.07 -5.70
CA VAL A 34 -6.10 -6.41 -6.33
C VAL A 34 -6.84 -7.41 -5.45
N SER A 35 -6.62 -7.35 -4.14
CA SER A 35 -7.32 -8.15 -3.14
C SER A 35 -7.34 -7.45 -1.80
N ALA A 36 -8.27 -7.82 -0.94
CA ALA A 36 -8.42 -7.25 0.40
C ALA A 36 -8.68 -8.33 1.43
N GLU A 37 -8.06 -8.15 2.59
CA GLU A 37 -8.20 -8.94 3.81
C GLU A 37 -8.65 -8.00 4.94
N SER A 38 -9.06 -8.57 6.08
CA SER A 38 -9.61 -7.79 7.20
C SER A 38 -8.74 -6.62 7.68
N LYS A 39 -7.42 -6.67 7.49
CA LYS A 39 -6.46 -5.64 7.95
C LYS A 39 -5.46 -5.20 6.88
N SER A 40 -5.61 -5.65 5.64
CA SER A 40 -4.65 -5.36 4.59
C SER A 40 -5.26 -5.39 3.21
N ILE A 41 -4.64 -4.68 2.28
CA ILE A 41 -4.95 -4.77 0.86
C ILE A 41 -3.67 -5.11 0.11
N SER A 42 -3.84 -5.81 -1.00
CA SER A 42 -2.78 -6.06 -1.97
C SER A 42 -2.98 -5.11 -3.15
N LEU A 43 -1.90 -4.46 -3.53
CA LEU A 43 -1.78 -3.67 -4.74
C LEU A 43 -0.92 -4.44 -5.77
N PRO A 44 -0.87 -4.02 -7.04
CA PRO A 44 -0.09 -4.70 -8.06
C PRO A 44 1.41 -4.84 -7.70
N ASN A 45 2.12 -5.76 -8.35
CA ASN A 45 3.56 -5.97 -8.17
C ASN A 45 3.99 -6.33 -6.73
N GLY A 46 3.16 -7.09 -6.01
CA GLY A 46 3.52 -7.65 -4.70
C GLY A 46 3.52 -6.62 -3.57
N VAL A 47 2.93 -5.44 -3.74
CA VAL A 47 2.84 -4.43 -2.68
C VAL A 47 1.69 -4.76 -1.74
N ILE A 48 2.01 -5.03 -0.47
CA ILE A 48 1.04 -5.33 0.58
C ILE A 48 0.98 -4.16 1.54
N VAL A 49 -0.21 -3.61 1.72
CA VAL A 49 -0.46 -2.48 2.62
C VAL A 49 -1.27 -2.96 3.82
N VAL A 50 -0.72 -2.81 5.03
CA VAL A 50 -1.34 -3.21 6.29
C VAL A 50 -1.84 -1.97 7.03
N ARG A 51 -3.14 -1.98 7.34
CA ARG A 51 -3.85 -0.91 8.03
C ARG A 51 -3.32 -0.73 9.45
N ASP A 52 -3.20 0.52 9.88
CA ASP A 52 -2.98 0.84 11.27
C ASP A 52 -4.20 0.46 12.14
N SER A 53 -3.96 -0.07 13.34
CA SER A 53 -5.06 -0.43 14.25
C SER A 53 -5.91 0.76 14.70
N SER A 54 -5.37 1.97 14.65
CA SER A 54 -6.06 3.22 14.99
C SER A 54 -6.82 3.84 13.82
N ASP A 55 -6.62 3.37 12.58
CA ASP A 55 -7.47 3.79 11.46
C ASP A 55 -8.86 3.17 11.61
N THR A 56 -9.85 4.01 11.84
CA THR A 56 -11.25 3.60 12.02
C THR A 56 -12.02 3.56 10.70
N GLN A 57 -11.39 3.94 9.59
CA GLN A 57 -12.04 3.94 8.27
C GLN A 57 -12.24 2.51 7.75
N THR A 58 -13.32 2.34 6.99
CA THR A 58 -13.57 1.11 6.23
C THR A 58 -12.70 1.14 4.98
N TRP A 59 -11.82 0.15 4.85
CA TRP A 59 -10.98 0.01 3.66
C TRP A 59 -11.79 -0.69 2.56
N PRO A 60 -11.74 -0.20 1.31
CA PRO A 60 -12.47 -0.81 0.22
C PRO A 60 -11.84 -2.16 -0.16
N SER A 61 -12.69 -3.11 -0.56
CA SER A 61 -12.24 -4.42 -1.04
C SER A 61 -11.83 -4.44 -2.51
N SER A 62 -12.11 -3.36 -3.25
CA SER A 62 -11.92 -3.20 -4.68
C SER A 62 -11.88 -1.72 -5.06
N GLY A 63 -11.47 -1.38 -6.29
CA GLY A 63 -11.44 0.00 -6.76
C GLY A 63 -10.12 0.71 -6.46
N TYR A 64 -10.09 2.02 -6.71
CA TYR A 64 -8.89 2.82 -6.57
C TYR A 64 -8.74 3.35 -5.15
N VAL A 65 -7.54 3.29 -4.60
CA VAL A 65 -7.22 3.79 -3.26
C VAL A 65 -6.00 4.69 -3.28
N SER A 66 -5.99 5.65 -2.36
CA SER A 66 -4.85 6.46 -1.96
C SER A 66 -4.59 6.18 -0.48
N VAL A 67 -3.42 5.62 -0.16
CA VAL A 67 -3.05 5.23 1.21
C VAL A 67 -1.69 5.81 1.58
N LYS A 68 -1.51 6.17 2.85
CA LYS A 68 -0.23 6.65 3.40
C LYS A 68 0.23 5.74 4.51
N GLY A 69 1.46 5.25 4.44
CA GLY A 69 2.01 4.34 5.46
C GLY A 69 3.53 4.36 5.52
N PHE A 70 4.08 3.46 6.33
CA PHE A 70 5.52 3.29 6.49
C PHE A 70 6.02 2.11 5.67
N TYR A 71 7.05 2.31 4.88
CA TYR A 71 7.77 1.22 4.23
C TYR A 71 8.42 0.31 5.29
N GLN A 72 8.20 -1.00 5.16
CA GLN A 72 8.67 -2.01 6.12
C GLN A 72 9.74 -2.95 5.54
N GLY A 73 10.02 -2.85 4.25
CA GLY A 73 11.03 -3.65 3.58
C GLY A 73 10.48 -4.48 2.42
N ILE A 74 11.39 -5.23 1.82
CA ILE A 74 11.11 -6.25 0.82
C ILE A 74 11.28 -7.62 1.48
N GLU A 75 10.32 -8.50 1.28
CA GLU A 75 10.38 -9.91 1.63
C GLU A 75 10.39 -10.74 0.34
N ILE A 76 11.14 -11.84 0.35
CA ILE A 76 11.07 -12.84 -0.72
C ILE A 76 10.21 -13.96 -0.16
N ASP A 77 9.13 -14.30 -0.84
CA ASP A 77 8.35 -15.49 -0.50
C ASP A 77 9.20 -16.72 -0.84
N ASP A 78 9.71 -17.40 0.18
CA ASP A 78 10.60 -18.56 0.02
C ASP A 78 9.93 -19.76 -0.68
N PHE A 79 8.59 -19.79 -0.76
CA PHE A 79 7.84 -20.88 -1.39
C PHE A 79 7.55 -20.62 -2.88
N PHE A 80 7.24 -19.37 -3.23
CA PHE A 80 6.84 -18.99 -4.59
C PHE A 80 7.91 -18.20 -5.35
N GLY A 81 8.93 -17.69 -4.67
CA GLY A 81 9.98 -16.83 -5.23
C GLY A 81 9.50 -15.40 -5.52
N ASP A 82 8.29 -15.05 -5.11
CA ASP A 82 7.69 -13.75 -5.35
C ASP A 82 8.29 -12.69 -4.43
N THR A 83 8.51 -11.49 -4.99
CA THR A 83 8.98 -10.35 -4.21
C THR A 83 7.79 -9.59 -3.64
N LEU A 84 7.72 -9.50 -2.31
CA LEU A 84 6.69 -8.77 -1.58
C LEU A 84 7.27 -7.47 -1.02
N ILE A 85 6.54 -6.37 -1.18
CA ILE A 85 6.92 -5.07 -0.64
C ILE A 85 5.91 -4.71 0.44
N ARG A 86 6.37 -4.54 1.68
CA ARG A 86 5.47 -4.26 2.80
C ARG A 86 5.40 -2.77 3.12
N VAL A 87 4.17 -2.30 3.27
CA VAL A 87 3.83 -1.00 3.85
C VAL A 87 2.91 -1.25 5.03
N GLY A 88 3.23 -0.71 6.21
CA GLY A 88 2.44 -0.93 7.41
C GLY A 88 2.17 0.35 8.18
N GLY A 89 1.28 0.27 9.18
CA GLY A 89 0.79 1.44 9.90
C GLY A 89 0.13 2.44 8.95
N ALA A 90 -0.56 1.91 7.93
CA ALA A 90 -1.12 2.72 6.86
C ALA A 90 -2.52 3.23 7.20
N PHE A 91 -2.82 4.42 6.69
CA PHE A 91 -4.11 5.09 6.78
C PHE A 91 -4.67 5.30 5.37
N LEU A 92 -5.98 5.10 5.24
CA LEU A 92 -6.69 5.47 4.02
C LEU A 92 -6.76 7.00 3.92
N LEU A 93 -6.32 7.54 2.78
CA LEU A 93 -6.48 8.97 2.47
C LEU A 93 -7.75 9.20 1.67
N GLU A 94 -7.89 8.46 0.56
CA GLU A 94 -9.02 8.58 -0.36
C GLU A 94 -9.31 7.20 -0.97
N SER A 95 -10.56 6.96 -1.34
CA SER A 95 -10.97 5.78 -2.10
C SER A 95 -12.01 6.18 -3.13
N THR A 96 -11.95 5.57 -4.31
CA THR A 96 -12.98 5.69 -5.34
C THR A 96 -13.43 4.30 -5.72
N ASN A 97 -14.69 3.98 -5.42
CA ASN A 97 -15.30 2.79 -5.96
C ASN A 97 -15.58 3.03 -7.45
N SER A 98 -15.35 2.03 -8.29
CA SER A 98 -15.70 2.13 -9.71
C SER A 98 -17.21 2.33 -9.93
N GLU A 99 -18.05 2.05 -8.93
CA GLU A 99 -19.49 2.32 -8.95
C GLU A 99 -19.83 3.82 -8.85
N ASP A 100 -18.91 4.70 -8.42
CA ASP A 100 -19.11 6.16 -8.36
C ASP A 100 -18.80 6.88 -9.69
N LEU A 101 -18.49 6.13 -10.76
CA LEU A 101 -18.15 6.67 -12.09
C LEU A 101 -19.25 6.48 -13.16
N ASP A 102 -20.47 6.10 -12.76
CA ASP A 102 -21.64 6.02 -13.65
C ASP A 102 -22.47 7.34 -13.67
#